data_AF-A0A0M8PQ94-F1
#
_entry.id   AF-A0A0M8PQ94-F1
#
_cell.length_a   1.000
_cell.length_b   1.000
_cell.length_c   1.000
_cell.angle_alpha   90.00
_cell.angle_beta   90.00
_cell.angle_gamma   90.00
#
_symmetry.space_group_name_H-M   'P 1'
#
loop_
_entity.id
_entity.type
_entity.pdbx_description
1 polymer ?
#
loop_
_entity_poly.entity_id
_entity_poly.type
_entity_poly.pdbx_seq_one_letter_code
_entity_poly.pdbx_strand_id
1 'polypeptide(L)'
;MAREVVMPKLGATMEEGIIVSWLVNDGEFIEEGDPIAEIQTDKIVLEVEAESSGHLLKKLYDAGSTVKVHEIIAYMGEENEAIEQTENSSESIDNKLEESNEQGKVRKTPAANKLAKDNGVDLSLISGTGPNSRVQKQDVENYLQQDTSKITPLAQKMVQDLKIDDKDLIGSGQHGKITKKDVLSAVSATTSSQEVESTPLKKVPLKGMRKVIAERMSESYYTAPHVTMTTEINMTECVSLRKQLLPVIEKETGYRLSFNDLIVKAVAHTLSKNKALNISLQNNEIHFYEEVNIGFAVSLDEGLVVPVIGNTDQIGLAEIVKRSKEIVANIKSGKLSPEYFENGTFTISNLGMFAVDSFTPIINQPQSAILGVGRILEKPIVKNGEVVINSMMQLSLSFDHRVIDGAPAAQFMTDLKENLENPFRMLV
;
A
#
# COMPACT_ATOMS: atom_id res chain seq x y z
N MET A 1 1.41 42.57 14.64
CA MET A 1 0.96 42.00 13.35
C MET A 1 1.33 40.53 13.40
N ALA A 2 0.36 39.64 13.20
CA ALA A 2 0.63 38.21 13.10
C ALA A 2 1.64 37.94 11.97
N ARG A 3 2.74 37.27 12.31
CA ARG A 3 3.78 36.83 11.39
C ARG A 3 3.45 35.42 10.90
N GLU A 4 3.63 35.21 9.61
CA GLU A 4 3.40 33.94 8.95
C GLU A 4 4.64 33.05 9.10
N VAL A 5 4.44 31.84 9.61
CA VAL A 5 5.45 30.78 9.58
C VAL A 5 5.21 29.98 8.31
N VAL A 6 6.18 29.96 7.41
CA VAL A 6 6.10 29.25 6.12
C VAL A 6 6.90 27.96 6.13
N MET A 7 6.49 27.00 5.29
CA MET A 7 7.23 25.76 5.06
C MET A 7 8.62 26.07 4.44
N PRO A 8 9.74 25.82 5.15
CA PRO A 8 11.07 26.18 4.65
C PRO A 8 11.56 25.20 3.58
N LYS A 9 12.40 25.69 2.68
CA LYS A 9 13.05 24.84 1.67
C LYS A 9 14.29 24.16 2.25
N LEU A 10 14.14 22.93 2.71
CA LEU A 10 15.21 22.17 3.38
C LEU A 10 16.11 21.36 2.41
N GLY A 11 15.91 21.49 1.09
CA GLY A 11 16.75 20.84 0.07
C GLY A 11 16.59 21.44 -1.33
N ALA A 12 17.64 21.38 -2.16
CA ALA A 12 17.65 22.02 -3.48
C ALA A 12 16.53 21.52 -4.44
N THR A 13 16.14 20.26 -4.30
CA THR A 13 15.11 19.57 -5.10
C THR A 13 13.76 19.39 -4.36
N MET A 14 13.58 20.01 -3.20
CA MET A 14 12.36 19.84 -2.39
C MET A 14 11.21 20.70 -2.96
N GLU A 15 10.07 20.05 -3.21
CA GLU A 15 8.82 20.69 -3.67
C GLU A 15 7.70 20.63 -2.62
N GLU A 16 7.68 19.60 -1.77
CA GLU A 16 6.73 19.40 -0.66
C GLU A 16 7.41 18.72 0.55
N GLY A 17 6.84 18.88 1.74
CA GLY A 17 7.34 18.29 3.00
C GLY A 17 6.19 17.83 3.90
N ILE A 18 6.43 16.82 4.73
CA ILE A 18 5.44 16.26 5.67
C ILE A 18 5.75 16.76 7.07
N ILE A 19 4.77 17.35 7.76
CA ILE A 19 4.90 17.71 9.17
C ILE A 19 4.73 16.43 10.00
N VAL A 20 5.78 15.95 10.67
CA VAL A 20 5.74 14.70 11.46
C VAL A 20 5.11 14.94 12.82
N SER A 21 5.54 16.00 13.49
CA SER A 21 5.08 16.35 14.83
C SER A 21 5.21 17.86 15.06
N TRP A 22 4.29 18.42 15.83
CA TRP A 22 4.41 19.79 16.35
C TRP A 22 5.03 19.69 17.75
N LEU A 23 6.11 20.43 17.99
CA LEU A 23 6.80 20.45 19.27
C LEU A 23 6.25 21.53 20.22
N VAL A 24 5.37 22.39 19.71
CA VAL A 24 4.74 23.50 20.44
C VAL A 24 3.20 23.44 20.36
N ASN A 25 2.54 23.90 21.43
CA ASN A 25 1.08 23.93 21.52
C ASN A 25 0.50 25.30 21.11
N ASP A 26 -0.79 25.32 20.78
CA ASP A 26 -1.48 26.58 20.48
C ASP A 26 -1.50 27.49 21.72
N GLY A 27 -1.04 28.74 21.56
CA GLY A 27 -0.91 29.75 22.61
C GLY A 27 0.45 29.77 23.33
N GLU A 28 1.35 28.84 23.04
CA GLU A 28 2.66 28.73 23.68
C GLU A 28 3.62 29.84 23.19
N PHE A 29 4.41 30.41 24.10
CA PHE A 29 5.42 31.42 23.78
C PHE A 29 6.69 30.73 23.28
N ILE A 30 7.22 31.19 22.16
CA ILE A 30 8.36 30.60 21.46
C ILE A 30 9.42 31.70 21.31
N GLU A 31 10.69 31.42 21.62
CA GLU A 31 11.80 32.34 21.38
C GLU A 31 12.41 32.11 19.98
N GLU A 32 13.01 33.15 19.40
CA GLU A 32 13.78 33.03 18.15
C GLU A 32 14.88 31.96 18.29
N GLY A 33 14.83 30.93 17.44
CA GLY A 33 15.71 29.77 17.48
C GLY A 33 15.13 28.51 18.15
N ASP A 34 13.95 28.57 18.77
CA ASP A 34 13.32 27.39 19.37
C ASP A 34 12.67 26.48 18.32
N PRO A 35 12.73 25.14 18.46
CA PRO A 35 12.15 24.20 17.51
C PRO A 35 10.61 24.18 17.60
N ILE A 36 9.94 24.45 16.48
CA ILE A 36 8.48 24.53 16.37
C ILE A 36 7.87 23.20 15.91
N ALA A 37 8.47 22.56 14.89
CA ALA A 37 7.93 21.35 14.27
C ALA A 37 9.01 20.48 13.64
N GLU A 38 8.78 19.17 13.62
CA GLU A 38 9.60 18.22 12.89
C GLU A 38 9.05 18.03 11.48
N ILE A 39 9.88 18.26 10.47
CA ILE A 39 9.51 18.11 9.07
C ILE A 39 10.32 16.99 8.44
N GLN A 40 9.61 16.04 7.85
CA GLN A 40 10.19 14.94 7.09
C GLN A 40 10.21 15.28 5.60
N THR A 41 11.41 15.18 5.05
CA THR A 41 11.67 15.18 3.60
C THR A 41 11.85 13.75 3.09
N ASP A 42 12.06 13.61 1.78
CA ASP A 42 12.37 12.33 1.12
C ASP A 42 13.64 11.64 1.70
N LYS A 43 14.54 12.40 2.35
CA LYS A 43 15.86 11.91 2.77
C LYS A 43 16.13 12.01 4.26
N ILE A 44 15.57 12.99 4.95
CA ILE A 44 15.88 13.28 6.36
C ILE A 44 14.69 13.94 7.09
N VAL A 45 14.67 13.78 8.41
CA VAL A 45 13.80 14.54 9.32
C VAL A 45 14.62 15.68 9.92
N LEU A 46 14.07 16.90 9.89
CA LEU A 46 14.72 18.10 10.39
C LEU A 46 13.75 18.90 11.25
N GLU A 47 14.26 19.53 12.29
CA GLU A 47 13.51 20.46 13.13
C GLU A 47 13.49 21.85 12.48
N VAL A 48 12.32 22.47 12.43
CA VAL A 48 12.16 23.85 11.99
C VAL A 48 12.14 24.75 13.20
N GLU A 49 13.13 25.64 13.26
CA GLU A 49 13.30 26.64 14.31
C GLU A 49 12.45 27.89 14.03
N ALA A 50 12.09 28.61 15.10
CA ALA A 50 11.35 29.85 15.03
C ALA A 50 12.21 31.00 14.50
N GLU A 51 11.79 31.63 13.41
CA GLU A 51 12.48 32.81 12.86
C GLU A 51 12.28 34.09 13.70
N SER A 52 11.34 34.09 14.65
CA SER A 52 11.16 35.22 15.56
C SER A 52 10.39 34.84 16.82
N SER A 53 10.62 35.58 17.92
CA SER A 53 9.90 35.32 19.18
C SER A 53 8.43 35.77 19.13
N GLY A 54 7.51 34.96 19.68
CA GLY A 54 6.08 35.27 19.76
C GLY A 54 5.22 34.09 20.23
N HIS A 55 3.91 34.29 20.40
CA HIS A 55 2.98 33.20 20.72
C HIS A 55 2.46 32.52 19.45
N LEU A 56 2.34 31.19 19.46
CA LEU A 56 1.71 30.44 18.38
C LEU A 56 0.19 30.68 18.39
N LEU A 57 -0.34 31.45 17.44
CA LEU A 57 -1.76 31.82 17.42
C LEU A 57 -2.66 30.71 16.86
N LYS A 58 -2.24 30.08 15.75
CA LYS A 58 -3.02 29.02 15.11
C LYS A 58 -2.17 28.19 14.13
N LYS A 59 -2.26 26.87 14.24
CA LYS A 59 -1.78 25.92 13.22
C LYS A 59 -2.80 25.78 12.09
N LEU A 60 -2.34 25.79 10.84
CA LEU A 60 -3.18 25.57 9.66
C LEU A 60 -3.24 24.10 9.23
N TYR A 61 -2.25 23.31 9.65
CA TYR A 61 -2.10 21.90 9.26
C TYR A 61 -1.84 21.00 10.48
N ASP A 62 -2.48 19.83 10.50
CA ASP A 62 -2.27 18.82 11.53
C ASP A 62 -1.01 17.98 11.26
N ALA A 63 -0.47 17.32 12.30
CA ALA A 63 0.62 16.36 12.15
C ALA A 63 0.24 15.22 11.18
N GLY A 64 1.12 14.91 10.24
CA GLY A 64 0.92 13.99 9.11
C GLY A 64 0.52 14.66 7.79
N SER A 65 0.29 15.98 7.78
CA SER A 65 -0.11 16.72 6.58
C SER A 65 1.08 16.99 5.65
N THR A 66 0.86 16.85 4.34
CA THR A 66 1.82 17.22 3.29
C THR A 66 1.56 18.65 2.84
N VAL A 67 2.58 19.51 2.89
CA VAL A 67 2.48 20.95 2.60
C VAL A 67 3.57 21.35 1.61
N LYS A 68 3.26 22.28 0.68
CA LYS A 68 4.22 22.74 -0.32
C LYS A 68 5.22 23.74 0.26
N VAL A 69 6.42 23.79 -0.32
CA VAL A 69 7.45 24.76 0.09
C VAL A 69 6.95 26.20 -0.15
N HIS A 70 7.18 27.09 0.82
CA HIS A 70 6.69 28.48 0.91
C HIS A 70 5.21 28.65 1.26
N GLU A 71 4.49 27.57 1.56
CA GLU A 71 3.11 27.66 2.04
C GLU A 71 3.06 27.95 3.54
N ILE A 72 2.09 28.75 3.99
CA ILE A 72 1.96 29.15 5.40
C ILE A 72 1.47 27.97 6.22
N ILE A 73 2.24 27.59 7.25
CA ILE A 73 1.93 26.46 8.14
C ILE A 73 1.33 26.88 9.47
N ALA A 74 1.66 28.08 9.97
CA ALA A 74 1.12 28.64 11.21
C ALA A 74 1.22 30.17 11.25
N TYR A 75 0.49 30.79 12.18
CA TYR A 75 0.62 32.21 12.52
C TYR A 75 1.21 32.38 13.92
N MET A 76 2.17 33.30 14.08
CA MET A 76 2.76 33.70 15.36
C MET A 76 2.53 35.19 15.62
N GLY A 77 2.24 35.60 16.86
CA GLY A 77 1.99 37.01 17.19
C GLY A 77 1.86 37.28 18.69
N GLU A 78 1.33 38.45 19.05
CA GLU A 78 1.05 38.81 20.46
C GLU A 78 -0.26 38.17 20.96
N GLU A 79 -0.35 37.94 22.27
CA GLU A 79 -1.51 37.30 22.91
C GLU A 79 -2.80 38.11 22.63
N ASN A 80 -3.77 37.49 21.94
CA ASN A 80 -5.05 38.06 21.49
C ASN A 80 -5.03 39.00 20.26
N GLU A 81 -4.04 38.92 19.37
CA GLU A 81 -4.06 39.65 18.10
C GLU A 81 -4.98 38.96 17.05
N ALA A 82 -5.89 39.73 16.43
CA ALA A 82 -6.81 39.23 15.40
C ALA A 82 -6.07 39.05 14.06
N ILE A 83 -6.11 37.83 13.52
CA ILE A 83 -5.48 37.48 12.23
C ILE A 83 -6.35 38.05 11.10
N GLU A 84 -5.85 39.06 10.37
CA GLU A 84 -6.46 39.49 9.11
C GLU A 84 -6.22 38.41 8.05
N GLN A 85 -7.31 37.75 7.63
CA GLN A 85 -7.28 36.76 6.56
C GLN A 85 -7.10 37.46 5.22
N THR A 86 -5.92 37.32 4.61
CA THR A 86 -5.73 37.62 3.18
C THR A 86 -5.79 36.31 2.41
N GLU A 87 -6.94 36.01 1.81
CA GLU A 87 -7.14 34.84 0.95
C GLU A 87 -6.63 35.11 -0.48
N ASN A 88 -5.92 34.12 -1.05
CA ASN A 88 -6.14 33.62 -2.41
C ASN A 88 -5.69 32.15 -2.40
N SER A 89 -6.48 31.15 -2.78
CA SER A 89 -7.63 31.16 -3.68
C SER A 89 -8.57 29.98 -3.40
N SER A 90 -9.86 30.25 -3.21
CA SER A 90 -11.00 29.61 -3.90
C SER A 90 -12.33 30.20 -3.41
N GLU A 91 -12.76 31.25 -4.13
CA GLU A 91 -14.13 31.74 -4.37
C GLU A 91 -15.25 31.46 -3.34
N SER A 92 -15.70 32.53 -2.67
CA SER A 92 -17.12 32.93 -2.73
C SER A 92 -17.26 34.44 -2.50
N ILE A 93 -17.68 35.14 -3.56
CA ILE A 93 -18.08 36.54 -3.54
C ILE A 93 -19.47 36.63 -2.93
N ASP A 94 -19.60 37.33 -1.82
CA ASP A 94 -20.84 38.05 -1.52
C ASP A 94 -20.43 39.41 -0.95
N ASN A 95 -20.77 40.49 -1.67
CA ASN A 95 -20.70 41.82 -1.11
C ASN A 95 -21.89 42.65 -1.55
N LYS A 96 -22.58 43.15 -0.52
CA LYS A 96 -23.37 44.38 -0.42
C LYS A 96 -24.45 44.66 -1.45
N LEU A 97 -25.59 45.12 -0.95
CA LEU A 97 -26.13 46.42 -1.35
C LEU A 97 -26.81 47.12 -0.18
N GLU A 98 -26.60 48.43 -0.14
CA GLU A 98 -26.99 49.42 0.85
C GLU A 98 -28.45 49.87 0.73
N GLU A 99 -28.89 50.52 1.80
CA GLU A 99 -29.97 51.51 2.01
C GLU A 99 -30.88 51.94 0.84
N SER A 100 -32.19 52.04 1.11
CA SER A 100 -32.99 53.20 0.69
C SER A 100 -34.33 53.33 1.42
N ASN A 101 -34.48 54.47 2.12
CA ASN A 101 -35.62 55.40 2.17
C ASN A 101 -37.07 54.99 2.54
N GLU A 102 -37.52 55.70 3.58
CA GLU A 102 -38.76 56.51 3.68
C GLU A 102 -40.15 55.87 3.79
N GLN A 103 -40.94 56.57 4.62
CA GLN A 103 -42.27 56.26 5.12
C GLN A 103 -43.34 56.20 4.03
N GLY A 104 -44.09 55.10 3.97
CA GLY A 104 -45.38 55.00 3.27
C GLY A 104 -46.47 54.48 4.20
N LYS A 105 -47.36 55.35 4.70
CA LYS A 105 -48.53 54.93 5.48
C LYS A 105 -49.44 54.04 4.60
N VAL A 106 -49.49 52.73 4.88
CA VAL A 106 -50.36 51.77 4.19
C VAL A 106 -51.82 52.21 4.31
N ARG A 107 -52.46 52.45 3.16
CA ARG A 107 -53.89 52.79 3.10
C ARG A 107 -54.72 51.53 3.31
N LYS A 108 -55.50 51.49 4.39
CA LYS A 108 -56.25 50.31 4.84
C LYS A 108 -57.70 50.65 5.17
N THR A 109 -58.60 49.69 4.98
CA THR A 109 -59.99 49.82 5.43
C THR A 109 -60.10 49.49 6.93
N PRO A 110 -61.07 50.08 7.68
CA PRO A 110 -61.24 49.80 9.11
C PRO A 110 -61.50 48.32 9.41
N ALA A 111 -62.20 47.62 8.52
CA ALA A 111 -62.47 46.19 8.63
C ALA A 111 -61.20 45.33 8.43
N ALA A 112 -60.34 45.67 7.47
CA ALA A 112 -59.06 45.00 7.27
C ALA A 112 -58.10 45.24 8.44
N ASN A 113 -58.07 46.47 8.98
CA ASN A 113 -57.22 46.81 10.13
C ASN A 113 -57.66 46.09 11.41
N LYS A 114 -58.97 45.94 11.63
CA LYS A 114 -59.48 45.18 12.78
C LYS A 114 -59.15 43.70 12.64
N LEU A 115 -59.41 43.11 11.48
CA LEU A 115 -59.15 41.68 11.24
C LEU A 115 -57.65 41.35 11.32
N ALA A 116 -56.77 42.20 10.77
CA ALA A 116 -55.33 41.99 10.85
C ALA A 116 -54.79 42.19 12.28
N LYS A 117 -55.34 43.14 13.05
CA LYS A 117 -54.97 43.32 14.46
C LYS A 117 -55.43 42.15 15.34
N ASP A 118 -56.64 41.64 15.10
CA ASP A 118 -57.19 40.51 15.86
C ASP A 118 -56.44 39.20 15.58
N ASN A 119 -55.84 39.07 14.39
CA ASN A 119 -55.07 37.88 13.99
C ASN A 119 -53.54 38.11 13.94
N GLY A 120 -53.04 39.25 14.43
CA GLY A 120 -51.61 39.54 14.53
C GLY A 120 -50.86 39.66 13.19
N VAL A 121 -51.53 40.02 12.10
CA VAL A 121 -50.96 40.10 10.75
C VAL A 121 -50.46 41.51 10.44
N ASP A 122 -49.22 41.64 9.96
CA ASP A 122 -48.70 42.93 9.48
C ASP A 122 -49.22 43.25 8.08
N LEU A 123 -49.91 44.39 7.99
CA LEU A 123 -50.60 44.84 6.78
C LEU A 123 -49.64 45.38 5.71
N SER A 124 -48.37 45.60 6.05
CA SER A 124 -47.32 46.00 5.10
C SER A 124 -46.98 44.88 4.10
N LEU A 125 -47.25 43.62 4.46
CA LEU A 125 -46.91 42.43 3.68
C LEU A 125 -48.02 42.00 2.70
N ILE A 126 -49.18 42.66 2.75
CA ILE A 126 -50.37 42.29 1.97
C ILE A 126 -50.59 43.32 0.86
N SER A 127 -50.55 42.87 -0.39
CA SER A 127 -50.89 43.70 -1.55
C SER A 127 -52.41 43.89 -1.64
N GLY A 128 -52.88 45.12 -1.42
CA GLY A 128 -54.31 45.45 -1.40
C GLY A 128 -54.94 45.54 -2.79
N THR A 129 -56.05 44.84 -3.01
CA THR A 129 -56.76 44.80 -4.29
C THR A 129 -57.80 45.91 -4.48
N GLY A 130 -57.94 46.84 -3.52
CA GLY A 130 -58.89 47.97 -3.60
C GLY A 130 -58.39 49.20 -4.37
N PRO A 131 -59.28 50.18 -4.65
CA PRO A 131 -58.93 51.41 -5.36
C PRO A 131 -57.77 52.15 -4.66
N ASN A 132 -56.72 52.51 -5.41
CA ASN A 132 -55.46 53.05 -4.93
C ASN A 132 -54.65 52.10 -4.01
N SER A 133 -54.60 50.81 -4.34
CA SER A 133 -53.82 49.77 -3.66
C SER A 133 -54.17 49.64 -2.17
N ARG A 134 -55.47 49.76 -1.84
CA ARG A 134 -55.97 49.73 -0.47
C ARG A 134 -56.25 48.30 -0.02
N VAL A 135 -55.75 47.92 1.16
CA VAL A 135 -55.98 46.57 1.73
C VAL A 135 -57.44 46.41 2.20
N GLN A 136 -58.12 45.40 1.65
CA GLN A 136 -59.49 45.03 1.99
C GLN A 136 -59.53 43.83 2.93
N LYS A 137 -60.70 43.57 3.54
CA LYS A 137 -60.89 42.46 4.47
C LYS A 137 -60.59 41.09 3.81
N GLN A 138 -60.98 40.93 2.54
CA GLN A 138 -60.78 39.71 1.77
C GLN A 138 -59.29 39.39 1.53
N ASP A 139 -58.44 40.41 1.39
CA ASP A 139 -56.99 40.21 1.20
C ASP A 139 -56.34 39.62 2.46
N VAL A 140 -56.80 40.02 3.64
CA VAL A 140 -56.33 39.50 4.94
C VAL A 140 -56.87 38.08 5.19
N GLU A 141 -58.11 37.78 4.80
CA GLU A 141 -58.67 36.42 4.88
C GLU A 141 -57.93 35.44 3.95
N ASN A 142 -57.60 35.85 2.72
CA ASN A 142 -56.84 35.01 1.78
C ASN A 142 -55.42 34.75 2.25
N TYR A 143 -54.76 35.75 2.87
CA TYR A 143 -53.44 35.57 3.47
C TYR A 143 -53.47 34.55 4.62
N LEU A 144 -54.48 34.61 5.48
CA LEU A 144 -54.66 33.66 6.60
C LEU A 144 -54.96 32.23 6.12
N GLN A 145 -55.64 32.06 4.97
CA GLN A 145 -55.93 30.73 4.42
C GLN A 145 -54.71 30.06 3.78
N GLN A 146 -53.77 30.81 3.20
CA GLN A 146 -52.53 30.28 2.65
C GLN A 146 -51.52 29.79 3.71
N ASP A 147 -51.65 30.25 4.96
CA ASP A 147 -50.71 29.94 6.05
C ASP A 147 -50.88 28.54 6.67
N THR A 148 -51.82 27.74 6.16
CA THR A 148 -52.10 26.36 6.64
C THR A 148 -51.18 25.30 6.05
N SER A 149 -50.33 25.66 5.08
CA SER A 149 -49.39 24.72 4.47
C SER A 149 -48.07 24.67 5.27
N LYS A 150 -47.79 23.52 5.91
CA LYS A 150 -46.62 23.26 6.74
C LYS A 150 -45.28 23.17 5.98
N ILE A 151 -45.30 23.23 4.64
CA ILE A 151 -44.09 23.14 3.82
C ILE A 151 -43.97 24.38 2.93
N THR A 152 -42.75 24.90 2.81
CA THR A 152 -42.47 26.02 1.90
C THR A 152 -42.49 25.56 0.43
N PRO A 153 -42.93 26.38 -0.55
CA PRO A 153 -43.05 25.96 -1.95
C PRO A 153 -41.75 25.44 -2.56
N LEU A 154 -40.61 26.01 -2.14
CA LEU A 154 -39.28 25.58 -2.59
C LEU A 154 -38.88 24.23 -1.99
N ALA A 155 -39.20 23.99 -0.72
CA ALA A 155 -38.95 22.70 -0.06
C ALA A 155 -39.85 21.61 -0.65
N GLN A 156 -41.11 21.91 -0.97
CA GLN A 156 -42.05 20.96 -1.57
C GLN A 156 -41.57 20.46 -2.94
N LYS A 157 -41.01 21.34 -3.77
CA LYS A 157 -40.42 20.95 -5.06
C LYS A 157 -39.20 20.04 -4.88
N MET A 158 -38.34 20.34 -3.90
CA MET A 158 -37.16 19.51 -3.61
C MET A 158 -37.52 18.14 -3.04
N VAL A 159 -38.54 18.05 -2.19
CA VAL A 159 -39.05 16.78 -1.65
C VAL A 159 -39.64 15.89 -2.76
N GLN A 160 -40.34 16.49 -3.74
CA GLN A 160 -40.85 15.78 -4.92
C GLN A 160 -39.72 15.29 -5.84
N ASP A 161 -38.73 16.14 -6.11
CA ASP A 161 -37.59 15.78 -6.98
C ASP A 161 -36.71 14.68 -6.36
N LEU A 162 -36.58 14.68 -5.03
CA LEU A 162 -35.76 13.72 -4.27
C LEU A 162 -36.54 12.49 -3.76
N LYS A 163 -37.86 12.43 -4.01
CA LYS A 163 -38.77 11.34 -3.60
C LYS A 163 -38.72 11.02 -2.09
N ILE A 164 -38.64 12.04 -1.24
CA ILE A 164 -38.64 11.90 0.22
C ILE A 164 -40.09 12.00 0.73
N ASP A 165 -40.45 11.20 1.73
CA ASP A 165 -41.80 11.29 2.35
C ASP A 165 -41.87 12.53 3.24
N ASP A 166 -42.87 13.39 3.01
CA ASP A 166 -42.98 14.73 3.62
C ASP A 166 -43.36 14.71 5.11
N LYS A 167 -43.85 13.57 5.59
CA LYS A 167 -44.34 13.37 6.96
C LYS A 167 -43.24 13.19 8.00
N ASP A 168 -42.06 12.75 7.58
CA ASP A 168 -40.94 12.44 8.48
C ASP A 168 -40.00 13.64 8.67
N LEU A 169 -40.29 14.77 8.03
CA LEU A 169 -39.48 15.98 8.08
C LEU A 169 -39.97 16.93 9.18
N ILE A 170 -39.09 17.20 10.15
CA ILE A 170 -39.32 18.20 11.19
C ILE A 170 -38.87 19.56 10.65
N GLY A 171 -39.81 20.50 10.49
CA GLY A 171 -39.53 21.82 9.93
C GLY A 171 -38.96 22.80 10.95
N SER A 172 -37.81 23.41 10.64
CA SER A 172 -37.14 24.41 11.50
C SER A 172 -37.52 25.86 11.18
N GLY A 173 -38.36 26.10 10.18
CA GLY A 173 -38.83 27.42 9.78
C GLY A 173 -39.82 28.04 10.75
N GLN A 174 -40.09 29.34 10.60
CA GLN A 174 -41.06 30.06 11.45
C GLN A 174 -42.43 29.37 11.41
N HIS A 175 -43.04 29.16 12.58
CA HIS A 175 -44.26 28.37 12.80
C HIS A 175 -44.15 26.87 12.48
N GLY A 176 -42.93 26.30 12.49
CA GLY A 176 -42.69 24.86 12.28
C GLY A 176 -42.76 24.44 10.81
N LYS A 177 -42.50 25.39 9.89
CA LYS A 177 -42.52 25.12 8.45
C LYS A 177 -41.26 24.39 7.99
N ILE A 178 -41.43 23.41 7.10
CA ILE A 178 -40.32 22.68 6.48
C ILE A 178 -39.68 23.58 5.41
N THR A 179 -38.39 23.86 5.61
CA THR A 179 -37.58 24.72 4.75
C THR A 179 -36.59 23.92 3.90
N LYS A 180 -35.97 24.58 2.92
CA LYS A 180 -34.92 23.97 2.08
C LYS A 180 -33.78 23.36 2.90
N LYS A 181 -33.42 23.98 4.03
CA LYS A 181 -32.35 23.48 4.91
C LYS A 181 -32.72 22.14 5.53
N ASP A 182 -33.98 21.96 5.91
CA ASP A 182 -34.48 20.73 6.55
C ASP A 182 -34.45 19.53 5.58
N VAL A 183 -34.83 19.76 4.33
CA VAL A 183 -34.77 18.75 3.26
C VAL A 183 -33.31 18.37 2.96
N LEU A 184 -32.42 19.37 2.86
CA LEU A 184 -31.00 19.12 2.63
C LEU A 184 -30.30 18.43 3.80
N SER A 185 -30.69 18.73 5.05
CA SER A 185 -30.18 18.03 6.23
C SER A 185 -30.67 16.59 6.29
N ALA A 186 -31.91 16.32 5.89
CA ALA A 186 -32.43 14.96 5.81
C ALA A 186 -31.70 14.16 4.73
N VAL A 187 -31.48 14.74 3.54
CA VAL A 187 -30.68 14.10 2.48
C VAL A 187 -29.25 13.85 2.93
N SER A 188 -28.62 14.82 3.60
CA SER A 188 -27.25 14.67 4.11
C SER A 188 -27.19 13.58 5.19
N ALA A 189 -28.22 13.46 6.04
CA ALA A 189 -28.35 12.39 7.03
C ALA A 189 -28.60 11.02 6.39
N THR A 190 -29.41 10.93 5.32
CA THR A 190 -29.64 9.69 4.55
C THR A 190 -28.42 9.29 3.73
N THR A 191 -27.63 10.26 3.24
CA THR A 191 -26.37 10.00 2.52
C THR A 191 -25.26 9.60 3.50
N SER A 192 -25.29 10.10 4.74
CA SER A 192 -24.41 9.68 5.84
C SER A 192 -24.77 8.32 6.46
N SER A 193 -25.98 7.81 6.20
CA SER A 193 -26.45 6.51 6.71
C SER A 193 -26.54 5.42 5.64
N GLN A 194 -25.99 5.68 4.44
CA GLN A 194 -25.38 4.59 3.69
C GLN A 194 -24.11 4.19 4.44
N GLU A 195 -24.30 3.41 5.52
CA GLU A 195 -23.30 2.46 5.94
C GLU A 195 -22.97 1.64 4.70
N VAL A 196 -21.87 2.00 4.04
CA VAL A 196 -21.13 1.03 3.25
C VAL A 196 -20.93 -0.10 4.25
N GLU A 197 -21.61 -1.24 4.05
CA GLU A 197 -21.34 -2.47 4.78
C GLU A 197 -19.86 -2.77 4.56
N SER A 198 -19.00 -2.19 5.40
CA SER A 198 -17.58 -2.42 5.35
C SER A 198 -17.45 -3.84 5.83
N THR A 199 -17.27 -4.76 4.88
CA THR A 199 -17.10 -6.16 5.20
C THR A 199 -16.02 -6.25 6.27
N PRO A 200 -16.29 -6.82 7.45
CA PRO A 200 -15.39 -6.71 8.58
C PRO A 200 -14.01 -7.24 8.18
N LEU A 201 -13.01 -6.37 8.29
CA LEU A 201 -11.66 -6.65 7.84
C LEU A 201 -11.07 -7.77 8.70
N LYS A 202 -10.89 -8.96 8.11
CA LYS A 202 -10.34 -10.12 8.83
C LYS A 202 -8.85 -9.92 9.09
N LYS A 203 -8.52 -9.42 10.29
CA LYS A 203 -7.13 -9.29 10.76
C LYS A 203 -6.62 -10.63 11.29
N VAL A 204 -5.59 -11.20 10.67
CA VAL A 204 -4.91 -12.42 11.14
C VAL A 204 -3.48 -12.06 11.56
N PRO A 205 -3.12 -12.20 12.85
CA PRO A 205 -1.75 -11.90 13.31
C PRO A 205 -0.76 -12.96 12.84
N LEU A 206 0.48 -12.54 12.52
CA LEU A 206 1.58 -13.47 12.24
C LEU A 206 1.97 -14.22 13.51
N LYS A 207 2.01 -15.55 13.46
CA LYS A 207 2.34 -16.42 14.59
C LYS A 207 3.37 -17.48 14.21
N GLY A 208 4.09 -17.97 15.23
CA GLY A 208 4.99 -19.12 15.12
C GLY A 208 5.98 -19.01 13.96
N MET A 209 6.07 -20.07 13.16
CA MET A 209 6.98 -20.18 12.01
C MET A 209 6.81 -19.04 10.99
N ARG A 210 5.58 -18.56 10.75
CA ARG A 210 5.34 -17.50 9.77
C ARG A 210 5.96 -16.17 10.18
N LYS A 211 5.93 -15.84 11.48
CA LYS A 211 6.55 -14.63 12.01
C LYS A 211 8.08 -14.67 11.79
N VAL A 212 8.72 -15.79 12.13
CA VAL A 212 10.17 -15.98 11.95
C VAL A 212 10.58 -15.91 10.49
N ILE A 213 9.81 -16.52 9.58
CA ILE A 213 10.06 -16.43 8.14
C ILE A 213 9.98 -14.97 7.67
N ALA A 214 8.94 -14.24 8.09
CA ALA A 214 8.75 -12.84 7.70
C ALA A 214 9.93 -11.96 8.16
N GLU A 215 10.39 -12.15 9.40
CA GLU A 215 11.56 -11.44 9.95
C GLU A 215 12.83 -11.77 9.15
N ARG A 216 13.16 -13.06 8.94
CA ARG A 216 14.36 -13.49 8.22
C ARG A 216 14.38 -13.07 6.75
N MET A 217 13.25 -13.16 6.05
CA MET A 217 13.16 -12.75 4.64
C MET A 217 13.28 -11.24 4.50
N SER A 218 12.72 -10.48 5.43
CA SER A 218 12.89 -9.03 5.47
C SER A 218 14.36 -8.68 5.73
N GLU A 219 14.97 -9.28 6.75
CA GLU A 219 16.39 -9.08 7.08
C GLU A 219 17.29 -9.39 5.88
N SER A 220 17.11 -10.54 5.23
CA SER A 220 17.89 -10.91 4.03
C SER A 220 17.73 -9.89 2.91
N TYR A 221 16.49 -9.49 2.60
CA TYR A 221 16.22 -8.56 1.51
C TYR A 221 16.78 -7.15 1.76
N TYR A 222 16.72 -6.66 3.01
CA TYR A 222 17.23 -5.33 3.35
C TYR A 222 18.75 -5.29 3.52
N THR A 223 19.37 -6.40 3.93
CA THR A 223 20.82 -6.41 4.23
C THR A 223 21.66 -6.85 3.05
N ALA A 224 21.18 -7.76 2.19
CA ALA A 224 21.89 -8.20 0.99
C ALA A 224 21.39 -7.43 -0.24
N PRO A 225 22.22 -6.64 -0.92
CA PRO A 225 21.92 -6.10 -2.24
C PRO A 225 21.79 -7.24 -3.26
N HIS A 226 20.55 -7.66 -3.53
CA HIS A 226 20.25 -8.77 -4.43
C HIS A 226 20.45 -8.36 -5.89
N VAL A 227 21.24 -9.13 -6.62
CA VAL A 227 21.26 -9.11 -8.09
C VAL A 227 20.84 -10.47 -8.60
N THR A 228 19.95 -10.49 -9.60
CA THR A 228 19.42 -11.73 -10.18
C THR A 228 19.81 -11.82 -11.64
N MET A 229 20.46 -12.92 -12.01
CA MET A 229 20.79 -13.27 -13.38
C MET A 229 19.94 -14.44 -13.84
N THR A 230 19.38 -14.33 -15.04
CA THR A 230 18.54 -15.38 -15.62
C THR A 230 19.22 -15.99 -16.85
N THR A 231 19.04 -17.29 -17.04
CA THR A 231 19.49 -17.99 -18.25
C THR A 231 18.48 -19.05 -18.66
N GLU A 232 18.38 -19.31 -19.95
CA GLU A 232 17.55 -20.38 -20.50
C GLU A 232 18.43 -21.58 -20.85
N ILE A 233 17.94 -22.78 -20.53
CA ILE A 233 18.69 -24.04 -20.61
C ILE A 233 17.88 -25.07 -21.39
N ASN A 234 18.57 -25.76 -22.28
CA ASN A 234 18.02 -26.90 -23.03
C ASN A 234 18.09 -28.19 -22.19
N MET A 235 16.96 -28.59 -21.65
CA MET A 235 16.82 -29.76 -20.78
C MET A 235 16.57 -31.07 -21.54
N THR A 236 16.56 -31.08 -22.88
CA THR A 236 16.24 -32.28 -23.67
C THR A 236 17.09 -33.50 -23.29
N GLU A 237 18.41 -33.33 -23.17
CA GLU A 237 19.31 -34.42 -22.77
C GLU A 237 19.10 -34.82 -21.30
N CYS A 238 18.87 -33.86 -20.40
CA CYS A 238 18.48 -34.14 -19.01
C CYS A 238 17.18 -34.96 -18.91
N VAL A 239 16.19 -34.65 -19.74
CA VAL A 239 14.92 -35.40 -19.82
C VAL A 239 15.17 -36.82 -20.31
N SER A 240 16.03 -37.01 -21.31
CA SER A 240 16.44 -38.33 -21.80
C SER A 240 17.18 -39.13 -20.72
N LEU A 241 18.18 -38.53 -20.08
CA LEU A 241 18.95 -39.15 -19.00
C LEU A 241 18.03 -39.58 -17.85
N ARG A 242 17.11 -38.71 -17.42
CA ARG A 242 16.15 -39.04 -16.37
C ARG A 242 15.33 -40.28 -16.72
N LYS A 243 14.83 -40.39 -17.95
CA LYS A 243 14.04 -41.55 -18.40
C LYS A 243 14.86 -42.86 -18.31
N GLN A 244 16.15 -42.79 -18.64
CA GLN A 244 17.05 -43.96 -18.59
C GLN A 244 17.43 -44.36 -17.16
N LEU A 245 17.72 -43.39 -16.29
CA LEU A 245 18.17 -43.64 -14.93
C LEU A 245 17.05 -43.95 -13.94
N LEU A 246 15.83 -43.47 -14.19
CA LEU A 246 14.69 -43.66 -13.29
C LEU A 246 14.47 -45.12 -12.88
N PRO A 247 14.38 -46.12 -13.80
CA PRO A 247 14.14 -47.51 -13.41
C PRO A 247 15.32 -48.12 -12.63
N VAL A 248 16.56 -47.68 -12.90
CA VAL A 248 17.76 -48.17 -12.21
C VAL A 248 17.77 -47.67 -10.77
N ILE A 249 17.57 -46.36 -10.58
CA ILE A 249 17.58 -45.72 -9.25
C ILE A 249 16.37 -46.16 -8.42
N GLU A 250 15.19 -46.30 -9.03
CA GLU A 250 14.00 -46.77 -8.32
C GLU A 250 14.17 -48.20 -7.80
N LYS A 251 14.85 -49.07 -8.56
CA LYS A 251 15.18 -50.42 -8.11
C LYS A 251 16.20 -50.44 -6.96
N GLU A 252 17.18 -49.55 -6.98
CA GLU A 252 18.26 -49.50 -5.98
C GLU A 252 17.80 -48.83 -4.68
N THR A 253 17.05 -47.73 -4.78
CA THR A 253 16.72 -46.86 -3.64
C THR A 253 15.29 -47.04 -3.13
N GLY A 254 14.39 -47.63 -3.93
CA GLY A 254 12.95 -47.64 -3.68
C GLY A 254 12.25 -46.30 -3.96
N TYR A 255 12.98 -45.29 -4.43
CA TYR A 255 12.47 -43.93 -4.66
C TYR A 255 12.60 -43.50 -6.12
N ARG A 256 11.63 -42.70 -6.59
CA ARG A 256 11.61 -42.18 -7.97
C ARG A 256 12.53 -40.97 -8.14
N LEU A 257 13.39 -41.03 -9.15
CA LEU A 257 14.23 -39.91 -9.58
C LEU A 257 13.37 -38.72 -10.07
N SER A 258 13.60 -37.52 -9.54
CA SER A 258 12.99 -36.27 -10.01
C SER A 258 13.99 -35.39 -10.76
N PHE A 259 13.49 -34.38 -11.48
CA PHE A 259 14.37 -33.35 -12.08
C PHE A 259 15.11 -32.54 -11.01
N ASN A 260 14.50 -32.32 -9.85
CA ASN A 260 15.15 -31.61 -8.76
C ASN A 260 16.42 -32.35 -8.27
N ASP A 261 16.39 -33.68 -8.21
CA ASP A 261 17.57 -34.46 -7.79
C ASP A 261 18.74 -34.34 -8.79
N LEU A 262 18.43 -34.26 -10.10
CA LEU A 262 19.43 -34.00 -11.13
C LEU A 262 20.01 -32.58 -11.03
N ILE A 263 19.16 -31.59 -10.77
CA ILE A 263 19.58 -30.20 -10.59
C ILE A 263 20.45 -30.06 -9.34
N VAL A 264 20.08 -30.71 -8.23
CA VAL A 264 20.89 -30.77 -7.01
C VAL A 264 22.28 -31.35 -7.32
N LYS A 265 22.36 -32.46 -8.07
CA LYS A 265 23.65 -33.04 -8.47
C LYS A 265 24.46 -32.09 -9.37
N ALA A 266 23.81 -31.43 -10.34
CA ALA A 266 24.46 -30.50 -11.26
C ALA A 266 25.00 -29.26 -10.53
N VAL A 267 24.22 -28.68 -9.62
CA VAL A 267 24.63 -27.54 -8.79
C VAL A 267 25.80 -27.94 -7.91
N ALA A 268 25.73 -29.10 -7.23
CA ALA A 268 26.82 -29.55 -6.37
C ALA A 268 28.13 -29.79 -7.14
N HIS A 269 28.05 -30.42 -8.32
CA HIS A 269 29.20 -30.60 -9.22
C HIS A 269 29.76 -29.27 -9.73
N THR A 270 28.90 -28.28 -9.97
CA THR A 270 29.34 -26.96 -10.45
C THR A 270 30.02 -26.16 -9.33
N LEU A 271 29.45 -26.18 -8.11
CA LEU A 271 30.03 -25.50 -6.94
C LEU A 271 31.38 -26.08 -6.52
N SER A 272 31.59 -27.40 -6.66
CA SER A 272 32.89 -28.01 -6.33
C SER A 272 34.04 -27.50 -7.22
N LYS A 273 33.71 -27.06 -8.45
CA LYS A 273 34.66 -26.41 -9.38
C LYS A 273 34.68 -24.89 -9.24
N ASN A 274 33.59 -24.29 -8.78
CA ASN A 274 33.43 -22.83 -8.68
C ASN A 274 33.12 -22.40 -7.23
N LYS A 275 34.19 -22.35 -6.42
CA LYS A 275 34.11 -21.98 -5.00
C LYS A 275 33.74 -20.52 -4.73
N ALA A 276 33.77 -19.65 -5.74
CA ALA A 276 33.47 -18.23 -5.60
C ALA A 276 32.00 -17.98 -5.20
N LEU A 277 31.10 -18.92 -5.47
CA LEU A 277 29.69 -18.82 -5.06
C LEU A 277 29.37 -19.60 -3.78
N ASN A 278 30.28 -20.44 -3.30
CA ASN A 278 30.09 -21.22 -2.08
C ASN A 278 30.65 -20.47 -0.87
N ILE A 279 30.09 -19.28 -0.62
CA ILE A 279 30.57 -18.34 0.40
C ILE A 279 29.41 -17.78 1.24
N SER A 280 29.75 -17.20 2.40
CA SER A 280 28.87 -16.35 3.20
C SER A 280 29.57 -15.06 3.61
N LEU A 281 28.80 -14.00 3.84
CA LEU A 281 29.27 -12.77 4.46
C LEU A 281 28.79 -12.72 5.92
N GLN A 282 29.72 -12.78 6.87
CA GLN A 282 29.40 -12.75 8.30
C GLN A 282 30.37 -11.82 9.00
N ASN A 283 29.89 -10.91 9.84
CA ASN A 283 30.76 -10.01 10.63
C ASN A 283 31.82 -9.24 9.80
N ASN A 284 31.47 -8.82 8.57
CA ASN A 284 32.39 -8.22 7.59
C ASN A 284 33.54 -9.14 7.12
N GLU A 285 33.42 -10.45 7.31
CA GLU A 285 34.35 -11.46 6.83
C GLU A 285 33.67 -12.36 5.79
N ILE A 286 34.42 -12.70 4.73
CA ILE A 286 33.96 -13.63 3.70
C ILE A 286 34.41 -15.03 4.12
N HIS A 287 33.46 -15.91 4.42
CA HIS A 287 33.74 -17.30 4.75
C HIS A 287 33.58 -18.17 3.51
N PHE A 288 34.67 -18.83 3.11
CA PHE A 288 34.66 -19.80 2.02
C PHE A 288 34.36 -21.21 2.55
N TYR A 289 33.44 -21.91 1.89
CA TYR A 289 33.09 -23.28 2.25
C TYR A 289 33.74 -24.28 1.29
N GLU A 290 34.50 -25.21 1.87
CA GLU A 290 35.05 -26.37 1.15
C GLU A 290 33.98 -27.44 0.89
N GLU A 291 33.08 -27.64 1.86
CA GLU A 291 31.96 -28.57 1.75
C GLU A 291 30.81 -27.96 0.93
N VAL A 292 30.15 -28.80 0.12
CA VAL A 292 28.98 -28.38 -0.66
C VAL A 292 27.71 -28.99 -0.07
N ASN A 293 26.97 -28.16 0.68
CA ASN A 293 25.75 -28.57 1.37
C ASN A 293 24.54 -27.87 0.73
N ILE A 294 23.71 -28.63 0.03
CA ILE A 294 22.61 -28.06 -0.77
C ILE A 294 21.31 -28.06 0.03
N GLY A 295 20.85 -26.85 0.36
CA GLY A 295 19.50 -26.58 0.81
C GLY A 295 18.51 -26.67 -0.35
N PHE A 296 17.34 -27.26 -0.13
CA PHE A 296 16.27 -27.26 -1.13
C PHE A 296 14.92 -26.92 -0.50
N ALA A 297 14.19 -26.00 -1.13
CA ALA A 297 12.95 -25.47 -0.60
C ALA A 297 11.81 -26.51 -0.66
N VAL A 298 11.13 -26.73 0.47
CA VAL A 298 9.98 -27.63 0.60
C VAL A 298 8.79 -26.85 1.14
N SER A 299 7.70 -26.81 0.36
CA SER A 299 6.44 -26.18 0.76
C SER A 299 5.65 -27.10 1.70
N LEU A 300 5.15 -26.52 2.78
CA LEU A 300 4.21 -27.08 3.74
C LEU A 300 2.96 -26.19 3.80
N ASP A 301 1.87 -26.67 4.38
CA ASP A 301 0.62 -25.91 4.46
C ASP A 301 0.80 -24.59 5.23
N GLU A 302 1.59 -24.63 6.32
CA GLU A 302 1.84 -23.50 7.21
C GLU A 302 3.06 -22.65 6.81
N GLY A 303 3.84 -23.03 5.78
CA GLY A 303 5.05 -22.30 5.41
C GLY A 303 6.02 -23.01 4.49
N LEU A 304 7.26 -22.52 4.49
CA LEU A 304 8.36 -23.05 3.70
C LEU A 304 9.49 -23.42 4.65
N VAL A 305 10.09 -24.59 4.43
CA VAL A 305 11.32 -25.00 5.11
C VAL A 305 12.38 -25.36 4.07
N VAL A 306 13.65 -25.25 4.45
CA VAL A 306 14.79 -25.52 3.57
C VAL A 306 15.68 -26.59 4.21
N PRO A 307 15.34 -27.88 4.06
CA PRO A 307 16.26 -28.95 4.43
C PRO A 307 17.54 -28.94 3.59
N VAL A 308 18.60 -29.49 4.15
CA VAL A 308 19.96 -29.53 3.61
C VAL A 308 20.40 -30.96 3.38
N ILE A 309 21.01 -31.22 2.22
CA ILE A 309 21.75 -32.44 1.94
C ILE A 309 23.24 -32.13 2.09
N GLY A 310 23.87 -32.71 3.10
CA GLY A 310 25.30 -32.50 3.36
C GLY A 310 26.20 -33.25 2.37
N ASN A 311 27.35 -32.65 2.04
CA ASN A 311 28.41 -33.21 1.18
C ASN A 311 27.87 -33.72 -0.17
N THR A 312 27.01 -32.93 -0.81
CA THR A 312 26.26 -33.32 -2.01
C THR A 312 27.17 -33.57 -3.21
N ASP A 313 28.32 -32.89 -3.25
CA ASP A 313 29.34 -33.07 -4.29
C ASP A 313 30.02 -34.44 -4.21
N GLN A 314 30.18 -34.98 -2.99
CA GLN A 314 30.90 -36.23 -2.71
C GLN A 314 30.04 -37.50 -2.87
N ILE A 315 28.70 -37.36 -2.90
CA ILE A 315 27.78 -38.50 -2.99
C ILE A 315 27.19 -38.69 -4.39
N GLY A 316 26.82 -39.93 -4.69
CA GLY A 316 26.19 -40.32 -5.96
C GLY A 316 24.73 -39.88 -6.08
N LEU A 317 24.19 -39.89 -7.30
CA LEU A 317 22.80 -39.48 -7.57
C LEU A 317 21.77 -40.35 -6.83
N ALA A 318 22.00 -41.67 -6.71
CA ALA A 318 21.10 -42.56 -5.97
C ALA A 318 20.99 -42.17 -4.49
N GLU A 319 22.12 -41.84 -3.86
CA GLU A 319 22.15 -41.39 -2.47
C GLU A 319 21.47 -40.03 -2.28
N ILE A 320 21.66 -39.09 -3.23
CA ILE A 320 20.93 -37.80 -3.24
C ILE A 320 19.41 -38.05 -3.28
N VAL A 321 18.95 -38.93 -4.17
CA VAL A 321 17.52 -39.27 -4.29
C VAL A 321 16.99 -39.86 -2.99
N LYS A 322 17.70 -40.83 -2.41
CA LYS A 322 17.31 -41.46 -1.15
C LYS A 322 17.20 -40.44 -0.02
N ARG A 323 18.26 -39.66 0.22
CA ARG A 323 18.28 -38.63 1.28
C ARG A 323 17.20 -37.57 1.06
N SER A 324 17.03 -37.09 -0.16
CA SER A 324 16.02 -36.07 -0.47
C SER A 324 14.60 -36.56 -0.16
N LYS A 325 14.27 -37.82 -0.53
CA LYS A 325 12.93 -38.37 -0.27
C LYS A 325 12.71 -38.68 1.20
N GLU A 326 13.69 -39.24 1.90
CA GLU A 326 13.59 -39.54 3.34
C GLU A 326 13.40 -38.26 4.16
N ILE A 327 14.18 -37.22 3.87
CA ILE A 327 14.05 -35.92 4.55
C ILE A 327 12.67 -35.31 4.28
N VAL A 328 12.21 -35.28 3.02
CA VAL A 328 10.88 -34.74 2.67
C VAL A 328 9.77 -35.54 3.33
N ALA A 329 9.86 -36.87 3.37
CA ALA A 329 8.87 -37.73 4.02
C ALA A 329 8.81 -37.46 5.54
N ASN A 330 9.97 -37.33 6.18
CA ASN A 330 10.05 -37.00 7.61
C ASN A 330 9.43 -35.62 7.89
N ILE A 331 9.80 -34.59 7.13
CA ILE A 331 9.25 -33.23 7.27
C ILE A 331 7.73 -33.23 7.09
N LYS A 332 7.21 -33.91 6.05
CA LYS A 332 5.75 -33.99 5.80
C LYS A 332 5.01 -34.77 6.88
N SER A 333 5.67 -35.70 7.57
CA SER A 333 5.12 -36.40 8.73
C SER A 333 5.24 -35.62 10.05
N GLY A 334 5.76 -34.39 10.01
CA GLY A 334 5.96 -33.54 11.19
C GLY A 334 7.26 -33.79 11.96
N LYS A 335 8.14 -34.66 11.46
CA LYS A 335 9.45 -34.96 12.06
C LYS A 335 10.50 -33.97 11.54
N LEU A 336 10.60 -32.84 12.22
CA LEU A 336 11.58 -31.77 11.95
C LEU A 336 12.83 -31.98 12.81
N SER A 337 13.79 -32.78 12.32
CA SER A 337 15.10 -32.88 12.98
C SER A 337 15.89 -31.59 12.75
N PRO A 338 16.48 -30.95 13.79
CA PRO A 338 17.33 -29.77 13.62
C PRO A 338 18.48 -29.97 12.63
N GLU A 339 19.06 -31.18 12.63
CA GLU A 339 20.15 -31.59 11.73
C GLU A 339 19.83 -31.39 10.25
N TYR A 340 18.55 -31.42 9.87
CA TYR A 340 18.14 -31.19 8.48
C TYR A 340 18.28 -29.74 8.05
N PHE A 341 18.38 -28.78 8.96
CA PHE A 341 18.35 -27.36 8.64
C PHE A 341 19.69 -26.66 8.88
N GLU A 342 20.71 -27.41 9.28
CA GLU A 342 22.03 -26.89 9.62
C GLU A 342 23.00 -26.95 8.43
N ASN A 343 24.01 -26.08 8.47
CA ASN A 343 25.19 -26.11 7.60
C ASN A 343 24.92 -26.02 6.09
N GLY A 344 23.75 -25.54 5.66
CA GLY A 344 23.47 -25.30 4.24
C GLY A 344 24.34 -24.18 3.68
N THR A 345 25.06 -24.42 2.59
CA THR A 345 25.96 -23.45 1.98
C THR A 345 25.38 -22.81 0.72
N PHE A 346 24.41 -23.47 0.08
CA PHE A 346 23.71 -22.97 -1.10
C PHE A 346 22.26 -23.44 -1.11
N THR A 347 21.32 -22.64 -1.63
CA THR A 347 19.89 -23.00 -1.67
C THR A 347 19.37 -23.12 -3.10
N ILE A 348 18.50 -24.11 -3.32
CA ILE A 348 17.70 -24.26 -4.53
C ILE A 348 16.23 -24.10 -4.18
N SER A 349 15.53 -23.20 -4.87
CA SER A 349 14.09 -23.02 -4.79
C SER A 349 13.47 -23.41 -6.13
N ASN A 350 12.59 -24.40 -6.12
CA ASN A 350 12.03 -24.97 -7.35
C ASN A 350 10.52 -24.76 -7.40
N LEU A 351 10.07 -23.97 -8.37
CA LEU A 351 8.66 -23.70 -8.64
C LEU A 351 8.19 -24.33 -9.96
N GLY A 352 8.98 -25.22 -10.55
CA GLY A 352 8.67 -25.83 -11.85
C GLY A 352 7.49 -26.79 -11.86
N MET A 353 6.94 -27.14 -10.68
CA MET A 353 5.65 -27.83 -10.56
C MET A 353 4.44 -26.91 -10.78
N PHE A 354 4.66 -25.59 -10.74
CA PHE A 354 3.65 -24.57 -10.98
C PHE A 354 3.86 -23.93 -12.35
N ALA A 355 2.90 -23.10 -12.79
CA ALA A 355 2.99 -22.35 -14.04
C ALA A 355 3.94 -21.13 -13.93
N VAL A 356 5.16 -21.34 -13.44
CA VAL A 356 6.18 -20.30 -13.21
C VAL A 356 7.37 -20.54 -14.14
N ASP A 357 7.58 -19.62 -15.08
CA ASP A 357 8.71 -19.69 -16.02
C ASP A 357 10.02 -19.21 -15.39
N SER A 358 10.00 -18.09 -14.68
CA SER A 358 11.13 -17.57 -13.90
C SER A 358 10.62 -16.75 -12.72
N PHE A 359 11.47 -16.59 -11.71
CA PHE A 359 11.18 -15.77 -10.53
C PHE A 359 12.48 -15.36 -9.86
N THR A 360 12.42 -14.29 -9.06
CA THR A 360 13.57 -13.80 -8.29
C THR A 360 13.51 -14.34 -6.85
N PRO A 361 14.27 -15.39 -6.52
CA PRO A 361 14.34 -15.88 -5.14
C PRO A 361 15.06 -14.89 -4.22
N ILE A 362 14.63 -14.84 -2.95
CA ILE A 362 15.32 -14.13 -1.87
C ILE A 362 16.34 -15.08 -1.23
N ILE A 363 17.55 -14.59 -0.99
CA ILE A 363 18.66 -15.37 -0.44
C ILE A 363 18.30 -15.86 0.98
N ASN A 364 18.63 -17.12 1.28
CA ASN A 364 18.49 -17.67 2.61
C ASN A 364 19.78 -17.47 3.39
N GLN A 365 19.88 -16.37 4.15
CA GLN A 365 21.07 -16.07 4.94
C GLN A 365 21.38 -17.16 5.97
N PRO A 366 22.67 -17.40 6.29
CA PRO A 366 23.85 -16.59 5.93
C PRO A 366 24.46 -16.86 4.55
N GLN A 367 23.84 -17.70 3.71
CA GLN A 367 24.34 -17.99 2.37
C GLN A 367 24.39 -16.72 1.50
N SER A 368 25.24 -16.71 0.49
CA SER A 368 25.38 -15.56 -0.43
C SER A 368 24.64 -15.73 -1.76
N ALA A 369 24.05 -16.91 -2.04
CA ALA A 369 23.37 -17.17 -3.30
C ALA A 369 22.23 -18.19 -3.19
N ILE A 370 21.25 -18.07 -4.08
CA ILE A 370 20.10 -18.98 -4.21
C ILE A 370 19.72 -19.14 -5.69
N LEU A 371 19.43 -20.38 -6.08
CA LEU A 371 19.00 -20.72 -7.44
C LEU A 371 17.48 -20.94 -7.49
N GLY A 372 16.80 -20.14 -8.30
CA GLY A 372 15.41 -20.31 -8.69
C GLY A 372 15.28 -21.19 -9.92
N VAL A 373 14.42 -22.20 -9.86
CA VAL A 373 14.16 -23.15 -10.95
C VAL A 373 12.72 -22.98 -11.44
N GLY A 374 12.56 -22.62 -12.71
CA GLY A 374 11.27 -22.55 -13.39
C GLY A 374 10.78 -23.89 -13.94
N ARG A 375 9.60 -23.86 -14.57
CA ARG A 375 9.02 -25.06 -15.21
C ARG A 375 9.79 -25.46 -16.48
N ILE A 376 9.75 -26.75 -16.78
CA ILE A 376 10.23 -27.30 -18.05
C ILE A 376 9.06 -27.31 -19.04
N LEU A 377 9.24 -26.69 -20.20
CA LEU A 377 8.25 -26.64 -21.27
C LEU A 377 8.87 -26.95 -22.62
N GLU A 378 8.10 -27.57 -23.51
CA GLU A 378 8.50 -27.71 -24.90
C GLU A 378 8.37 -26.38 -25.63
N LYS A 379 9.46 -25.92 -26.26
CA LYS A 379 9.49 -24.69 -27.05
C LYS A 379 10.13 -24.94 -28.43
N PRO A 380 9.67 -24.26 -29.49
CA PRO A 380 10.38 -24.24 -30.76
C PRO A 380 11.67 -23.42 -30.63
N ILE A 381 12.80 -24.01 -30.99
CA ILE A 381 14.11 -23.36 -31.04
C ILE A 381 14.73 -23.55 -32.42
N VAL A 382 15.60 -22.63 -32.83
CA VAL A 382 16.36 -22.77 -34.09
C VAL A 382 17.68 -23.49 -33.80
N LYS A 383 17.89 -24.64 -34.44
CA LYS A 383 19.15 -25.39 -34.39
C LYS A 383 19.62 -25.68 -35.81
N ASN A 384 20.82 -25.22 -36.17
CA ASN A 384 21.38 -25.38 -37.52
C ASN A 384 20.48 -24.87 -38.65
N GLY A 385 19.69 -23.81 -38.40
CA GLY A 385 18.75 -23.24 -39.37
C GLY A 385 17.38 -23.93 -39.44
N GLU A 386 17.15 -25.01 -38.68
CA GLU A 386 15.86 -25.70 -38.59
C GLU A 386 15.14 -25.39 -37.29
N VAL A 387 13.80 -25.32 -37.34
CA VAL A 387 12.97 -25.21 -36.13
C VAL A 387 12.75 -26.60 -35.55
N VAL A 388 13.28 -26.82 -34.35
CA VAL A 388 13.15 -28.08 -33.60
C VAL A 388 12.45 -27.82 -32.26
N ILE A 389 11.75 -28.82 -31.74
CA ILE A 389 11.10 -28.74 -30.43
C ILE A 389 12.05 -29.28 -29.38
N ASN A 390 12.36 -28.47 -28.37
CA ASN A 390 13.20 -28.84 -27.25
C ASN A 390 12.52 -28.58 -25.91
N SER A 391 12.85 -29.37 -24.90
CA SER A 391 12.45 -29.09 -23.51
C SER A 391 13.34 -27.98 -22.97
N MET A 392 12.78 -26.81 -22.68
CA MET A 392 13.47 -25.64 -22.19
C MET A 392 13.08 -25.33 -20.75
N MET A 393 14.03 -24.79 -19.97
CA MET A 393 13.84 -24.38 -18.59
C MET A 393 14.58 -23.06 -18.35
N GLN A 394 14.04 -22.17 -17.51
CA GLN A 394 14.80 -21.00 -17.05
C GLN A 394 15.32 -21.20 -15.63
N LEU A 395 16.55 -20.75 -15.41
CA LEU A 395 17.16 -20.64 -14.10
C LEU A 395 17.35 -19.16 -13.75
N SER A 396 17.16 -18.82 -12.48
CA SER A 396 17.34 -17.47 -11.94
C SER A 396 18.26 -17.54 -10.72
N LEU A 397 19.50 -17.08 -10.85
CA LEU A 397 20.45 -17.02 -9.73
C LEU A 397 20.38 -15.64 -9.09
N SER A 398 19.92 -15.58 -7.83
CA SER A 398 20.07 -14.39 -7.00
C SER A 398 21.30 -14.52 -6.12
N PHE A 399 22.11 -13.47 -6.04
CA PHE A 399 23.31 -13.43 -5.21
C PHE A 399 23.51 -12.06 -4.53
N ASP A 400 24.26 -12.07 -3.43
CA ASP A 400 24.64 -10.88 -2.68
C ASP A 400 25.81 -10.17 -3.37
N HIS A 401 25.52 -9.01 -3.96
CA HIS A 401 26.49 -8.25 -4.74
C HIS A 401 27.59 -7.58 -3.89
N ARG A 402 27.56 -7.72 -2.56
CA ARG A 402 28.69 -7.30 -1.70
C ARG A 402 29.88 -8.25 -1.78
N VAL A 403 29.64 -9.52 -2.09
CA VAL A 403 30.66 -10.58 -2.06
C VAL A 403 30.77 -11.40 -3.34
N ILE A 404 29.75 -11.38 -4.20
CA ILE A 404 29.77 -12.03 -5.51
C ILE A 404 29.57 -10.97 -6.58
N ASP A 405 30.55 -10.83 -7.47
CA ASP A 405 30.43 -9.97 -8.66
C ASP A 405 29.71 -10.70 -9.81
N GLY A 406 29.27 -9.92 -10.79
CA GLY A 406 28.55 -10.46 -11.96
C GLY A 406 29.35 -11.47 -12.79
N ALA A 407 30.67 -11.34 -12.89
CA ALA A 407 31.48 -12.28 -13.70
C ALA A 407 31.57 -13.69 -13.09
N PRO A 408 31.93 -13.89 -11.81
CA PRO A 408 31.83 -15.20 -11.16
C PRO A 408 30.42 -15.81 -11.23
N ALA A 409 29.37 -15.03 -11.01
CA ALA A 409 27.98 -15.48 -11.11
C ALA A 409 27.62 -15.94 -12.53
N ALA A 410 28.03 -15.19 -13.55
CA ALA A 410 27.84 -15.55 -14.96
C ALA A 410 28.60 -16.83 -15.33
N GLN A 411 29.83 -16.98 -14.84
CA GLN A 411 30.63 -18.18 -15.07
C GLN A 411 29.95 -19.41 -14.46
N PHE A 412 29.49 -19.33 -13.21
CA PHE A 412 28.74 -20.41 -12.57
C PHE A 412 27.48 -20.79 -13.36
N MET A 413 26.70 -19.81 -13.82
CA MET A 413 25.50 -20.06 -14.61
C MET A 413 25.82 -20.69 -15.96
N THR A 414 26.96 -20.33 -16.56
CA THR A 414 27.46 -20.92 -17.81
C THR A 414 27.85 -22.38 -17.59
N ASP A 415 28.65 -22.67 -16.56
CA ASP A 415 29.09 -24.03 -16.23
C ASP A 415 27.89 -24.92 -15.88
N LEU A 416 26.93 -24.40 -15.10
CA LEU A 416 25.71 -25.10 -14.74
C LEU A 416 24.84 -25.41 -15.98
N LYS A 417 24.70 -24.43 -16.88
CA LYS A 417 24.02 -24.62 -18.17
C LYS A 417 24.68 -25.73 -18.97
N GLU A 418 26.00 -25.69 -19.13
CA GLU A 418 26.73 -26.72 -19.86
C GLU A 418 26.56 -28.11 -19.26
N ASN A 419 26.55 -28.22 -17.93
CA ASN A 419 26.35 -29.48 -17.20
C ASN A 419 24.92 -30.03 -17.36
N LEU A 420 23.89 -29.17 -17.39
CA LEU A 420 22.51 -29.58 -17.59
C LEU A 420 22.19 -29.89 -19.07
N GLU A 421 22.79 -29.16 -20.01
CA GLU A 421 22.66 -29.44 -21.44
C GLU A 421 23.44 -30.69 -21.86
N ASN A 422 24.52 -31.02 -21.13
CA ASN A 422 25.34 -32.20 -21.38
C ASN A 422 25.58 -33.00 -20.08
N PRO A 423 24.57 -33.74 -19.59
CA PRO A 423 24.60 -34.36 -18.26
C PRO A 423 25.76 -35.30 -17.96
N PHE A 424 26.36 -35.90 -18.99
CA PHE A 424 27.52 -36.77 -18.85
C PHE A 424 28.75 -36.04 -18.26
N ARG A 425 28.84 -34.71 -18.41
CA ARG A 425 29.92 -33.91 -17.80
C ARG A 425 29.95 -33.97 -16.27
N MET A 426 28.81 -34.30 -15.64
CA MET A 426 28.74 -34.48 -14.20
C MET A 426 29.37 -35.80 -13.72
N LEU A 427 29.68 -36.72 -14.64
CA LEU A 427 30.19 -38.06 -14.34
C LEU A 427 31.71 -38.21 -14.55
N VAL A 428 32.34 -37.24 -15.21
CA VAL A 428 33.77 -37.24 -15.58
C VAL A 428 34.60 -36.23 -14.80
#